data_AF-A0A7Y9QXT3-F1
#
_entry.id   AF-A0A7Y9QXT3-F1
#
_cell.length_a   1.000
_cell.length_b   1.000
_cell.length_c   1.000
_cell.angle_alpha   90.00
_cell.angle_beta   90.00
_cell.angle_gamma   90.00
#
_symmetry.space_group_name_H-M   'P 1'
#
loop_
_entity.id
_entity.type
_entity.pdbx_description
1 polymer ?
#
loop_
_entity_poly.entity_id
_entity_poly.type
_entity_poly.pdbx_seq_one_letter_code
_entity_poly.pdbx_strand_id
1 'polypeptide(L)'
;MSTLSPTPSIILNLSEFIDALAALRRGRVIVVMDTETRNCVLDGARLMSAFRPLHDYGLVAEYDNPAGFPGLRYFRMTDTGKFFADNALAVWQARAWHERLAIRLLC
;
A
#
# COMPACT_ATOMS: atom_id res chain seq x y z
N MET A 1 12.96 -14.43 26.38
CA MET A 1 11.98 -13.59 25.67
C MET A 1 12.75 -12.57 24.86
N SER A 2 13.00 -12.86 23.58
CA SER A 2 13.73 -11.94 22.69
C SER A 2 12.75 -10.90 22.16
N THR A 3 12.85 -9.66 22.66
CA THR A 3 12.16 -8.52 22.09
C THR A 3 12.85 -8.15 20.77
N LEU A 4 12.41 -8.76 19.67
CA LEU A 4 12.73 -8.28 18.33
C LEU A 4 12.10 -6.89 18.20
N SER A 5 12.91 -5.83 18.29
CA SER A 5 12.49 -4.49 17.86
C SER A 5 11.86 -4.62 16.48
N PRO A 6 10.65 -4.10 16.23
CA PRO A 6 10.05 -4.19 14.91
C PRO A 6 10.98 -3.50 13.92
N THR A 7 11.54 -4.27 12.99
CA THR A 7 12.31 -3.71 11.88
C THR A 7 11.43 -2.64 11.23
N PRO A 8 11.90 -1.39 11.07
CA PRO A 8 11.10 -0.36 10.46
C PRO A 8 10.65 -0.85 9.09
N SER A 9 9.37 -0.74 8.80
CA SER A 9 8.88 -1.08 7.46
C SER A 9 9.52 -0.12 6.47
N ILE A 10 10.18 -0.68 5.45
CA ILE A 10 10.87 0.06 4.41
C ILE A 10 10.04 -0.04 3.14
N ILE A 11 9.92 1.08 2.43
CA ILE A 11 9.35 1.08 1.07
C ILE A 11 10.41 0.50 0.13
N LEU A 12 10.26 -0.78 -0.21
CA LEU A 12 11.22 -1.49 -1.08
C LEU A 12 11.07 -1.07 -2.55
N ASN A 13 9.83 -1.00 -3.04
CA ASN A 13 9.53 -0.52 -4.38
C ASN A 13 8.67 0.75 -4.30
N LEU A 14 9.29 1.90 -4.60
CA LEU A 14 8.61 3.18 -4.57
C LEU A 14 7.50 3.29 -5.63
N SER A 15 7.71 2.72 -6.81
CA SER A 15 6.72 2.76 -7.89
C SER A 15 5.44 2.00 -7.52
N GLU A 16 5.59 0.77 -6.99
CA GLU A 16 4.49 -0.04 -6.48
C GLU A 16 3.75 0.69 -5.36
N PHE A 17 4.49 1.31 -4.44
CA PHE A 17 3.90 2.05 -3.33
C PHE A 17 3.09 3.27 -3.79
N ILE A 18 3.61 4.05 -4.75
CA ILE A 18 2.90 5.19 -5.34
C ILE A 18 1.66 4.74 -6.11
N ASP A 19 1.77 3.67 -6.91
CA ASP A 19 0.65 3.13 -7.68
C ASP A 19 -0.45 2.61 -6.72
N ALA A 20 -0.07 1.98 -5.61
CA ALA A 20 -1.00 1.55 -4.57
C ALA A 20 -1.70 2.73 -3.88
N LEU A 21 -0.97 3.79 -3.52
CA LEU A 21 -1.57 5.02 -2.97
C LEU A 21 -2.56 5.63 -3.96
N ALA A 22 -2.22 5.71 -5.24
CA ALA A 22 -3.10 6.25 -6.27
C ALA A 22 -4.39 5.43 -6.43
N ALA A 23 -4.31 4.10 -6.38
CA ALA A 23 -5.47 3.23 -6.45
C ALA A 23 -6.36 3.37 -5.19
N LEU A 24 -5.76 3.27 -4.00
CA LEU A 24 -6.47 3.44 -2.73
C LEU A 24 -7.16 4.81 -2.60
N ARG A 25 -6.51 5.88 -3.07
CA ARG A 25 -7.05 7.24 -3.03
C ARG A 25 -8.32 7.40 -3.88
N ARG A 26 -8.46 6.56 -4.92
CA ARG A 26 -9.67 6.44 -5.76
C ARG A 26 -10.75 5.53 -5.14
N GLY A 27 -10.56 5.10 -3.90
CA GLY A 27 -11.52 4.25 -3.19
C GLY A 27 -11.35 2.75 -3.46
N ARG A 28 -10.25 2.33 -4.11
CA ARG A 28 -9.93 0.90 -4.24
C ARG A 28 -9.57 0.32 -2.87
N VAL A 29 -9.79 -0.97 -2.73
CA VAL A 29 -9.63 -1.70 -1.46
C VAL A 29 -8.55 -2.75 -1.62
N ILE A 30 -7.73 -2.93 -0.58
CA ILE A 30 -6.81 -4.05 -0.50
C ILE A 30 -7.55 -5.24 0.09
N VAL A 31 -7.40 -6.40 -0.54
CA VAL A 31 -7.90 -7.68 -0.07
C VAL A 31 -6.70 -8.53 0.33
N VAL A 32 -6.68 -8.99 1.58
CA VAL A 32 -5.66 -9.90 2.09
C VAL A 32 -6.29 -11.29 2.15
N MET A 33 -5.73 -12.21 1.37
CA MET A 33 -6.24 -13.58 1.24
C MET A 33 -5.67 -14.53 2.29
N ASP A 34 -4.47 -14.23 2.79
CA ASP A 34 -3.79 -15.05 3.78
C ASP A 34 -2.77 -14.21 4.55
N THR A 35 -2.81 -14.32 5.88
CA THR A 35 -2.01 -13.50 6.80
C THR A 35 -0.56 -13.94 6.91
N GLU A 36 -0.24 -15.19 6.56
CA GLU A 36 1.11 -15.75 6.67
C GLU A 36 1.93 -15.51 5.39
N THR A 37 1.31 -15.73 4.23
CA THR A 37 1.87 -15.56 2.89
C THR A 37 1.80 -14.12 2.38
N ARG A 38 1.10 -13.23 3.10
CA ARG A 38 0.91 -11.81 2.75
C ARG A 38 0.41 -11.62 1.32
N ASN A 39 -0.43 -12.53 0.85
CA ASN A 39 -1.06 -12.43 -0.46
C ASN A 39 -2.10 -11.31 -0.44
N CYS A 40 -1.64 -10.11 -0.78
CA CYS A 40 -2.45 -8.89 -0.81
C CYS A 40 -2.74 -8.51 -2.26
N VAL A 41 -3.99 -8.20 -2.56
CA VAL A 41 -4.44 -7.80 -3.90
C VAL A 41 -5.08 -6.43 -3.80
N LEU A 42 -4.77 -5.56 -4.75
CA LEU A 42 -5.35 -4.23 -4.92
C LEU A 42 -5.77 -4.07 -6.38
N ASP A 43 -7.07 -3.84 -6.60
CA ASP A 43 -7.65 -3.70 -7.95
C ASP A 43 -7.31 -4.88 -8.89
N GLY A 44 -7.29 -6.10 -8.35
CA GLY A 44 -6.94 -7.32 -9.08
C GLY A 44 -5.44 -7.57 -9.26
N ALA A 45 -4.57 -6.60 -8.92
CA ALA A 45 -3.12 -6.76 -8.98
C ALA A 45 -2.54 -7.15 -7.61
N ARG A 46 -1.58 -8.09 -7.59
CA ARG A 46 -0.91 -8.50 -6.35
C ARG A 46 0.09 -7.44 -5.91
N LEU A 47 0.03 -7.04 -4.64
CA LEU A 47 1.06 -6.23 -4.00
C LEU A 47 2.22 -7.14 -3.58
N MET A 48 3.42 -6.83 -4.06
CA MET A 48 4.67 -7.52 -3.77
C MET A 48 5.26 -7.05 -2.44
N SER A 49 5.32 -5.73 -2.24
CA SER A 49 6.02 -5.15 -1.10
C SER A 49 5.23 -4.02 -0.41
N ALA A 50 4.30 -3.38 -1.12
CA ALA A 50 3.68 -2.14 -0.66
C ALA A 50 2.72 -2.31 0.54
N PHE A 51 2.13 -3.49 0.74
CA PHE A 51 1.14 -3.68 1.80
C PHE A 51 1.70 -3.42 3.20
N ARG A 52 2.89 -3.94 3.49
CA ARG A 52 3.50 -3.82 4.84
C ARG A 52 3.76 -2.36 5.24
N PRO A 53 4.44 -1.51 4.44
CA PRO A 53 4.60 -0.10 4.79
C PRO A 53 3.26 0.66 4.81
N LEU A 54 2.31 0.34 3.93
CA LEU A 54 0.97 0.96 3.99
C LEU A 54 0.27 0.68 5.32
N HIS A 55 0.36 -0.56 5.81
CA HIS A 55 -0.22 -0.99 7.07
C HIS A 55 0.54 -0.42 8.28
N ASP A 56 1.85 -0.60 8.33
CA ASP A 56 2.66 -0.25 9.51
C ASP A 56 2.78 1.26 9.72
N TYR A 57 2.65 2.07 8.66
CA TYR A 57 2.55 3.53 8.76
C TYR A 57 1.12 4.04 9.02
N GLY A 58 0.13 3.14 9.18
CA GLY A 58 -1.25 3.51 9.45
C GLY A 58 -1.95 4.22 8.28
N LEU A 59 -1.46 4.04 7.04
CA LEU A 59 -2.05 4.64 5.84
C LEU A 59 -3.30 3.87 5.39
N VAL A 60 -3.40 2.60 5.76
CA VAL A 60 -4.59 1.78 5.59
C VAL A 60 -5.01 1.18 6.92
N ALA A 61 -6.31 0.93 7.07
CA ALA A 61 -6.88 0.24 8.21
C ALA A 61 -7.85 -0.83 7.73
N GLU A 62 -7.92 -1.90 8.51
CA GLU A 62 -8.90 -2.96 8.30
C GLU A 62 -10.32 -2.41 8.49
N TYR A 63 -11.26 -2.92 7.69
CA TYR A 63 -12.67 -2.64 7.86
C TYR A 63 -13.50 -3.86 7.54
N ASP A 64 -14.68 -3.93 8.16
CA ASP A 64 -15.64 -4.98 7.86
C ASP A 64 -16.35 -4.70 6.53
N ASN A 65 -16.26 -5.64 5.61
CA ASN A 65 -16.93 -5.57 4.31
C ASN A 65 -18.10 -6.56 4.28
N PRO A 66 -19.34 -6.11 4.53
CA PRO A 66 -20.50 -7.00 4.56
C PRO A 66 -20.81 -7.64 3.20
N ALA A 67 -20.31 -7.06 2.10
CA ALA A 67 -20.39 -7.63 0.76
C ALA A 67 -19.14 -8.45 0.37
N GLY A 68 -18.24 -8.69 1.33
CA GLY A 68 -17.01 -9.44 1.14
C GLY A 68 -17.21 -10.96 1.16
N PHE A 69 -16.12 -11.68 0.99
CA PHE A 69 -16.08 -13.13 1.10
C PHE A 69 -15.56 -13.55 2.48
N PRO A 70 -16.10 -14.64 3.06
CA PRO A 70 -15.63 -15.17 4.33
C PRO A 70 -14.13 -15.51 4.29
N GLY A 71 -13.43 -15.19 5.38
CA GLY A 71 -12.00 -15.47 5.53
C GLY A 71 -11.06 -14.46 4.86
N LEU A 72 -11.60 -13.48 4.11
CA LEU A 72 -10.81 -12.39 3.55
C LEU A 72 -10.81 -11.18 4.48
N ARG A 73 -9.68 -10.47 4.52
CA ARG A 73 -9.55 -9.21 5.25
C ARG A 73 -9.47 -8.05 4.28
N TYR A 74 -10.14 -6.95 4.61
CA TYR A 74 -10.29 -5.81 3.72
C TYR A 74 -9.68 -4.57 4.35
N PHE A 75 -8.84 -3.86 3.59
CA PHE A 75 -8.18 -2.64 4.05
C PHE A 75 -8.48 -1.47 3.13
N ARG A 76 -8.81 -0.35 3.75
CA ARG A 76 -9.10 0.91 3.07
C ARG A 76 -8.19 2.02 3.59
N MET A 77 -8.03 3.05 2.78
CA MET A 77 -7.22 4.21 3.15
C MET A 77 -7.81 4.94 4.36
N THR A 78 -6.96 5.25 5.34
CA THR A 78 -7.31 6.08 6.50
C THR A 78 -7.31 7.55 6.12
N ASP A 79 -7.82 8.44 6.98
CA ASP A 79 -7.74 9.88 6.72
C ASP A 79 -6.30 10.39 6.71
N THR A 80 -5.45 9.87 7.61
CA THR A 80 -3.99 10.06 7.57
C THR A 80 -3.40 9.59 6.24
N GLY A 81 -3.84 8.41 5.78
CA GLY A 81 -3.46 7.85 4.48
C GLY A 81 -3.84 8.73 3.30
N LYS A 82 -5.03 9.35 3.33
CA LYS A 82 -5.48 10.29 2.29
C LYS A 82 -4.59 11.52 2.23
N PHE A 83 -4.34 12.14 3.39
CA PHE A 83 -3.45 13.31 3.46
C PHE A 83 -2.04 12.97 2.96
N PHE A 84 -1.49 11.85 3.41
CA PHE A 84 -0.19 11.37 2.94
C PHE A 84 -0.18 11.12 1.42
N ALA A 85 -1.20 10.43 0.90
CA ALA A 85 -1.32 10.11 -0.52
C ALA A 85 -1.38 11.38 -1.37
N ASP A 86 -2.17 12.38 -0.97
CA ASP A 86 -2.31 13.63 -1.71
C ASP A 86 -0.96 14.35 -1.85
N ASN A 87 -0.18 14.41 -0.76
CA ASN A 87 1.17 14.98 -0.78
C ASN A 87 2.16 14.14 -1.60
N ALA A 88 2.20 12.82 -1.37
CA ALA A 88 3.11 11.92 -2.05
C ALA A 88 2.87 11.89 -3.57
N LEU A 89 1.61 11.89 -3.99
CA LEU A 89 1.22 11.92 -5.39
C LEU A 89 1.54 13.27 -6.03
N ALA A 90 1.36 14.39 -5.34
CA ALA A 90 1.75 15.70 -5.85
C ALA A 90 3.27 15.79 -6.07
N VAL A 91 4.07 15.34 -5.10
CA VAL A 91 5.54 15.28 -5.23
C VAL A 91 5.96 14.34 -6.36
N TRP A 92 5.31 13.18 -6.50
CA TRP A 92 5.59 12.25 -7.58
C TRP A 92 5.27 12.84 -8.96
N GLN A 93 4.14 13.53 -9.12
CA GLN A 93 3.73 14.15 -10.38
C GLN A 93 4.63 15.31 -10.78
N ALA A 94 5.21 16.02 -9.82
CA ALA A 94 6.17 17.09 -10.07
C ALA A 94 7.52 16.60 -10.63
N ARG A 95 7.84 15.30 -10.47
CA ARG A 95 9.07 14.72 -11.03
C ARG A 95 9.04 14.65 -12.54
N ALA A 96 10.20 14.87 -13.15
CA ALA A 96 10.33 14.73 -14.59
C ALA A 96 10.02 13.30 -15.02
N TRP A 97 9.47 13.13 -16.22
CA TRP A 97 9.01 11.81 -16.70
C TRP A 97 10.15 10.77 -16.72
N HIS A 98 11.38 11.19 -17.02
CA HIS A 98 12.55 10.31 -17.08
C HIS A 98 13.01 9.85 -15.68
N GLU A 99 12.86 10.69 -14.65
CA GLU A 99 13.11 10.29 -13.26
C GLU A 99 12.09 9.24 -12.81
N ARG A 100 10.82 9.44 -13.15
CA ARG A 100 9.75 8.46 -12.87
C ARG A 100 10.01 7.15 -13.60
N LEU A 101 10.48 7.21 -14.84
CA LEU A 101 10.84 6.02 -15.63
C LEU A 101 12.04 5.29 -15.01
N ALA A 102 13.09 6.03 -14.62
CA ALA A 102 14.27 5.45 -13.99
C ALA A 102 13.91 4.69 -12.70
N ILE A 103 13.06 5.27 -11.84
CA ILE A 103 12.59 4.61 -10.61
C ILE A 103 11.76 3.35 -10.92
N ARG A 104 10.98 3.34 -12.01
CA ARG A 104 10.21 2.15 -12.42
C ARG A 104 11.08 1.01 -12.95
N LEU A 105 12.24 1.31 -13.52
CA LEU A 105 13.12 0.31 -14.14
C LEU A 105 14.22 -0.19 -13.19
N LEU A 106 14.61 0.64 -12.21
CA LEU A 106 15.76 0.37 -11.32
C LEU A 106 15.35 -0.05 -9.91
N CYS A 107 14.07 0.06 -9.53
CA CYS A 107 13.54 -0.29 -8.21
C CYS A 107 12.36 -1.25 -8.26
#